data_AF-A0A1T3NI59-F1
#
_entry.id   AF-A0A1T3NI59-F1
#
_cell.length_a   1.000
_cell.length_b   1.000
_cell.length_c   1.000
_cell.angle_alpha   90.00
_cell.angle_beta   90.00
_cell.angle_gamma   90.00
#
_symmetry.space_group_name_H-M   'P 1'
#
loop_
_entity.id
_entity.type
_entity.pdbx_description
1 polymer ?
#
loop_
_entity_poly.entity_id
_entity_poly.type
_entity_poly.pdbx_seq_one_letter_code
_entity_poly.pdbx_strand_id
1 'polypeptide(L)'
;MDTIGLACVVVGARSGPQVVMDDIRLIGRPPSDVTSELVAYLEQRGMHVQFIPSGDIGSTDLGFFTDAQRGGDTLVSCALFGRPDTRALSVWDSILIDAWDRS
;
A
#
# COMPACT_ATOMS: atom_id res chain seq x y z
N MET A 1 9.70 5.61 -28.04
CA MET A 1 10.81 4.81 -27.46
C MET A 1 10.41 4.59 -26.02
N ASP A 2 9.95 3.40 -25.69
CA ASP A 2 9.45 3.07 -24.36
C ASP A 2 10.63 3.03 -23.38
N THR A 3 10.75 4.06 -22.55
CA THR A 3 11.71 4.06 -21.45
C THR A 3 11.29 3.04 -20.41
N ILE A 4 12.13 2.03 -20.17
CA ILE A 4 12.02 1.13 -19.02
C ILE A 4 12.24 1.99 -17.77
N GLY A 5 11.21 2.11 -16.93
CA GLY A 5 11.21 2.95 -15.73
C GLY A 5 10.57 2.24 -14.53
N LEU A 6 10.87 2.73 -13.32
CA LEU A 6 10.29 2.22 -12.07
C LEU A 6 8.79 2.55 -12.02
N ALA A 7 7.94 1.53 -12.02
CA ALA A 7 6.47 1.70 -11.94
C ALA A 7 5.98 1.80 -10.48
N CYS A 8 6.47 0.94 -9.60
CA CYS A 8 6.12 0.93 -8.19
C CYS A 8 7.24 0.41 -7.30
N VAL A 9 7.15 0.72 -6.00
CA VAL A 9 7.97 0.15 -4.93
C VAL A 9 7.07 -0.54 -3.93
N VAL A 10 7.34 -1.82 -3.66
CA VAL A 10 6.69 -2.59 -2.59
C VAL A 10 7.55 -2.47 -1.33
N VAL A 11 6.92 -2.11 -0.21
CA VAL A 11 7.53 -2.11 1.12
C VAL A 11 6.92 -3.26 1.92
N GLY A 12 7.66 -4.35 2.04
CA GLY A 12 7.24 -5.55 2.77
C GLY A 12 7.16 -5.31 4.28
N ALA A 13 6.24 -6.01 4.94
CA ALA A 13 5.90 -5.77 6.35
C ALA A 13 7.03 -6.10 7.33
N ARG A 14 7.92 -7.04 6.98
CA ARG A 14 8.96 -7.60 7.87
C ARG A 14 10.38 -7.17 7.54
N SER A 15 10.70 -7.10 6.25
CA SER A 15 12.05 -6.81 5.74
C SER A 15 12.18 -5.40 5.14
N GLY A 16 11.05 -4.71 4.94
CA GLY A 16 11.02 -3.35 4.43
C GLY A 16 11.28 -2.31 5.53
N PRO A 17 11.64 -1.07 5.15
CA PRO A 17 11.74 0.04 6.09
C PRO A 17 10.39 0.34 6.76
N GLN A 18 10.42 0.91 7.96
CA GLN A 18 9.24 1.55 8.53
C GLN A 18 8.92 2.83 7.75
N VAL A 19 7.67 2.96 7.29
CA VAL A 19 7.18 4.16 6.62
C VAL A 19 6.14 4.83 7.50
N VAL A 20 6.30 6.14 7.69
CA VAL A 20 5.40 6.99 8.48
C VAL A 20 4.93 8.13 7.60
N MET A 21 3.63 8.39 7.60
CA MET A 21 3.01 9.52 6.92
C MET A 21 2.18 10.29 7.92
N ASP A 22 2.52 11.56 8.19
CA ASP A 22 1.80 12.43 9.12
C ASP A 22 1.40 11.70 10.42
N ASP A 23 2.41 11.12 11.07
CA ASP A 23 2.34 10.32 12.30
C ASP A 23 1.62 8.95 12.20
N ILE A 24 1.07 8.61 11.03
CA ILE A 24 0.50 7.28 10.76
C ILE A 24 1.62 6.35 10.31
N ARG A 25 1.98 5.39 11.17
CA ARG A 25 2.89 4.31 10.82
C ARG A 25 2.16 3.29 9.93
N LEU A 26 2.68 3.04 8.74
CA LEU A 26 2.02 2.25 7.70
C LEU A 26 2.43 0.77 7.69
N ILE A 27 3.62 0.44 8.20
CA ILE A 27 4.24 -0.88 8.00
C ILE A 27 4.26 -1.71 9.29
N GLY A 28 3.94 -3.00 9.20
CA GLY A 28 4.08 -3.97 10.28
C GLY A 28 3.06 -3.79 11.41
N ARG A 29 1.83 -3.35 11.09
CA ARG A 29 0.72 -3.14 12.04
C ARG A 29 -0.49 -4.00 11.67
N PRO A 30 -1.48 -4.18 12.57
CA PRO A 30 -2.76 -4.73 12.16
C PRO A 30 -3.34 -3.90 10.99
N PRO A 31 -3.70 -4.51 9.85
CA PRO A 31 -4.25 -3.78 8.71
C PRO A 31 -5.48 -2.94 9.07
N SER A 32 -6.33 -3.44 9.98
CA SER A 32 -7.51 -2.73 10.49
C SER A 32 -7.20 -1.38 11.13
N ASP A 33 -6.10 -1.30 11.87
CA ASP A 33 -5.71 -0.10 12.60
C ASP A 33 -5.21 0.96 11.62
N VAL A 34 -4.37 0.54 10.66
CA VAL A 34 -3.87 1.41 9.59
C VAL A 34 -5.01 1.92 8.73
N THR A 35 -5.95 1.05 8.36
CA THR A 35 -7.14 1.43 7.60
C THR A 35 -7.97 2.47 8.35
N SER A 36 -8.23 2.26 9.63
CA SER A 36 -9.04 3.18 10.43
C SER A 36 -8.40 4.57 10.56
N GLU A 37 -7.08 4.62 10.79
CA GLU A 37 -6.34 5.89 10.86
C GLU A 37 -6.30 6.61 9.51
N LEU A 38 -6.10 5.88 8.41
CA LEU A 38 -6.08 6.46 7.07
C LEU A 38 -7.45 6.98 6.63
N VAL A 39 -8.54 6.27 6.95
CA VAL A 39 -9.90 6.78 6.71
C VAL A 39 -10.08 8.11 7.43
N ALA A 40 -9.79 8.17 8.74
CA ALA A 40 -9.93 9.38 9.52
C ALA A 40 -9.08 10.53 8.96
N TYR A 41 -7.85 10.24 8.55
CA TYR A 41 -6.95 11.23 7.94
C TYR A 41 -7.48 11.77 6.60
N LEU A 42 -7.96 10.90 5.72
CA LEU A 42 -8.50 11.31 4.41
C LEU A 42 -9.79 12.13 4.59
N GLU A 43 -10.68 11.70 5.48
CA GLU A 43 -11.92 12.41 5.80
C GLU A 43 -11.64 13.80 6.38
N GLN A 44 -10.71 13.92 7.33
CA GLN A 44 -10.31 15.21 7.90
C GLN A 44 -9.77 16.19 6.86
N ARG A 45 -9.18 15.68 5.78
CA ARG A 45 -8.62 16.49 4.68
C ARG A 45 -9.57 16.65 3.50
N GLY A 46 -10.79 16.12 3.58
CA GLY A 46 -11.76 16.15 2.47
C GLY A 46 -11.26 15.39 1.23
N MET A 47 -10.36 14.43 1.42
CA MET A 47 -9.82 13.58 0.36
C MET A 47 -10.69 12.35 0.15
N HIS A 48 -10.62 11.77 -1.06
CA HIS A 48 -11.43 10.60 -1.39
C HIS A 48 -10.88 9.33 -0.74
N VAL A 49 -11.73 8.61 0.01
CA VAL A 49 -11.42 7.28 0.55
C VAL A 49 -11.65 6.24 -0.53
N GLN A 50 -10.62 5.46 -0.88
CA GLN A 50 -10.72 4.38 -1.86
C GLN A 50 -10.42 3.05 -1.18
N PHE A 51 -11.39 2.13 -1.24
CA PHE A 51 -11.16 0.73 -0.89
C PHE A 51 -10.91 -0.07 -2.15
N ILE A 52 -9.92 -0.94 -2.10
CA ILE A 52 -9.65 -1.90 -3.17
C ILE A 52 -10.36 -3.23 -2.89
N PRO A 53 -10.55 -4.11 -3.90
CA PRO A 53 -11.35 -5.33 -3.73
C PRO A 53 -10.89 -6.29 -2.62
N SER A 54 -9.62 -6.23 -2.21
CA SER A 54 -9.10 -6.99 -1.06
C SER A 54 -9.59 -6.48 0.30
N GLY A 55 -10.20 -5.29 0.33
CA GLY A 55 -10.66 -4.61 1.55
C GLY A 55 -9.65 -3.61 2.12
N ASP A 56 -8.45 -3.54 1.55
CA ASP A 56 -7.43 -2.57 2.00
C ASP A 56 -7.70 -1.17 1.45
N ILE A 57 -7.15 -0.17 2.13
CA ILE A 57 -7.31 1.24 1.77
C ILE A 57 -6.15 1.71 0.90
N GLY A 58 -6.46 2.55 -0.08
CA GLY A 58 -5.46 3.26 -0.85
C GLY A 58 -5.88 4.68 -1.16
N SER A 59 -4.95 5.45 -1.70
CA SER A 59 -5.25 6.77 -2.22
C SER A 59 -4.34 7.06 -3.40
N THR A 60 -4.95 7.16 -4.58
CA THR A 60 -4.25 7.62 -5.79
C THR A 60 -3.73 9.05 -5.62
N ASP A 61 -4.39 9.86 -4.79
CA ASP A 61 -3.97 11.23 -4.47
C ASP A 61 -2.71 11.23 -3.60
N LEU A 62 -2.58 10.30 -2.66
CA LEU A 62 -1.38 10.12 -1.84
C LEU A 62 -0.29 9.28 -2.53
N GLY A 63 -0.61 8.62 -3.65
CA GLY A 63 0.35 7.84 -4.43
C GLY A 63 0.77 6.52 -3.78
N PHE A 64 -0.05 5.97 -2.87
CA PHE A 64 0.19 4.67 -2.27
C PHE A 64 -1.09 3.89 -1.97
N PHE A 65 -0.91 2.59 -1.80
CA PHE A 65 -1.93 1.64 -1.38
C PHE A 65 -1.40 0.82 -0.22
N THR A 66 -2.26 0.53 0.76
CA THR A 66 -1.94 -0.44 1.81
C THR A 66 -2.33 -1.84 1.35
N ASP A 67 -1.66 -2.83 1.91
CA ASP A 67 -1.95 -4.25 1.70
C ASP A 67 -1.60 -5.03 2.99
N ALA A 68 -1.96 -6.31 3.04
CA ALA A 68 -1.74 -7.20 4.17
C ALA A 68 -0.82 -8.37 3.76
N GLN A 69 0.30 -8.51 4.48
CA GLN A 69 1.22 -9.64 4.34
C GLN A 69 1.11 -10.57 5.55
N ARG A 70 1.25 -11.88 5.33
CA ARG A 70 1.36 -12.85 6.44
C ARG A 70 2.70 -12.71 7.15
N GLY A 71 2.65 -12.42 8.44
CA GLY A 71 3.77 -12.52 9.38
C GLY A 71 3.48 -13.61 10.40
N GLY A 72 3.93 -14.84 10.11
CA GLY A 72 3.56 -16.02 10.90
C GLY A 72 2.03 -16.21 10.89
N ASP A 73 1.45 -16.30 12.08
CA ASP A 73 0.00 -16.50 12.26
C ASP A 73 -0.83 -15.22 12.16
N THR A 74 -0.19 -14.07 11.92
CA THR A 74 -0.85 -12.75 11.87
C THR A 74 -0.78 -12.12 10.50
N LEU A 75 -1.78 -11.30 10.15
CA LEU A 75 -1.69 -10.37 9.03
C LEU A 75 -1.12 -9.05 9.52
N VAL A 76 -0.15 -8.52 8.79
CA VAL A 76 0.53 -7.27 9.08
C VAL A 76 0.57 -6.38 7.85
N SER A 77 0.42 -5.09 8.06
CA SER A 77 0.35 -4.10 7.01
C SER A 77 1.67 -3.93 6.26
N CYS A 78 1.56 -3.72 4.97
CA CYS A 78 2.62 -3.37 4.05
C CYS A 78 2.09 -2.29 3.11
N ALA A 79 2.94 -1.74 2.25
CA ALA A 79 2.53 -0.66 1.38
C ALA A 79 3.16 -0.74 0.00
N LEU A 80 2.42 -0.21 -0.97
CA LEU A 80 2.82 -0.11 -2.35
C LEU A 80 2.82 1.36 -2.75
N PHE A 81 3.97 1.87 -3.16
CA PHE A 81 4.14 3.26 -3.59
C PHE A 81 4.28 3.29 -5.11
N GLY A 82 3.41 4.04 -5.76
CA GLY A 82 3.36 4.11 -7.22
C GLY A 82 2.07 4.77 -7.68
N ARG A 83 2.12 5.35 -8.87
CA ARG A 83 0.93 5.89 -9.54
C ARG A 83 0.60 4.97 -10.71
N PRO A 84 -0.64 4.48 -10.83
CA PRO A 84 -1.09 3.83 -12.06
C PRO A 84 -0.80 4.75 -13.25
N ASP A 85 -0.26 4.19 -14.32
CA ASP A 85 0.02 4.89 -15.57
C ASP A 85 -0.48 4.06 -16.77
N THR A 86 -0.19 4.50 -17.99
CA THR A 86 -0.64 3.77 -19.19
C THR A 86 0.00 2.39 -19.36
N ARG A 87 1.04 2.05 -18.58
CA ARG A 87 1.71 0.73 -18.57
C ARG A 87 1.16 -0.17 -17.46
N ALA A 88 0.72 0.42 -16.34
CA ALA A 88 0.09 -0.27 -15.22
C ALA A 88 -1.30 0.34 -14.96
N LEU A 89 -2.32 -0.25 -15.60
CA LEU A 89 -3.73 0.20 -15.54
C LEU A 89 -4.27 0.21 -14.11
N SER A 90 -3.66 -0.59 -13.22
CA SER A 90 -3.79 -0.52 -11.79
C SER A 90 -2.42 -0.74 -11.12
N VAL A 91 -2.25 -0.26 -9.89
CA VAL A 91 -1.03 -0.48 -9.11
C VAL A 91 -0.75 -2.00 -8.91
N TRP A 92 -1.80 -2.82 -8.98
CA TRP A 92 -1.76 -4.28 -8.87
C TRP A 92 -1.09 -4.95 -10.06
N ASP A 93 -1.16 -4.37 -11.25
CA ASP A 93 -0.44 -4.86 -12.43
C ASP A 93 1.07 -4.73 -12.26
N SER A 94 1.52 -3.95 -11.27
CA SER A 94 2.93 -3.78 -10.93
C SER A 94 3.40 -4.67 -9.77
N ILE A 95 2.49 -5.38 -9.09
CA ILE A 95 2.86 -6.30 -8.01
C ILE A 95 3.33 -7.62 -8.61
N LEU A 96 4.59 -7.95 -8.36
CA LEU A 96 5.11 -9.28 -8.67
C LEU A 96 4.35 -10.31 -7.84
N ILE A 97 3.83 -11.36 -8.49
CA ILE A 97 3.05 -12.42 -7.83
C ILE A 97 3.79 -13.07 -6.64
N ASP A 98 5.12 -13.02 -6.64
CA ASP A 98 6.00 -13.57 -5.61
C ASP A 98 6.37 -12.56 -4.49
N ALA A 99 5.92 -11.30 -4.58
CA ALA A 99 6.26 -10.27 -3.59
C ALA A 99 5.80 -10.64 -2.17
N TRP A 100 4.77 -11.50 -2.08
CA TRP A 100 4.12 -11.92 -0.85
C TRP A 100 4.68 -13.21 -0.25
N ASP A 101 5.42 -14.01 -1.02
CA ASP A 101 5.92 -15.33 -0.63
C ASP A 101 7.27 -15.30 0.10
N ARG A 102 7.86 -14.10 0.29
CA ARG A 102 9.09 -13.95 1.09
C ARG A 102 8.74 -13.81 2.58
N SER A 103 8.25 -14.90 3.16
CA SER A 103 8.05 -15.09 4.61
C SER A 103 9.30 -15.62 5.30
#